data_AF-A0A968WWZ3-F1
#
_entry.id   AF-A0A968WWZ3-F1
#
_cell.length_a   1.000
_cell.length_b   1.000
_cell.length_c   1.000
_cell.angle_alpha   90.00
_cell.angle_beta   90.00
_cell.angle_gamma   90.00
#
_symmetry.space_group_name_H-M   'P 1'
#
loop_
_entity.id
_entity.type
_entity.pdbx_description
1 polymer ?
#
loop_
_entity_poly.entity_id
_entity_poly.type
_entity_poly.pdbx_seq_one_letter_code
_entity_poly.pdbx_strand_id
1 'polypeptide(L)'
;MRRLSITLFSGLFLTVYCQAALEIHRLKVEYLTAPLGITEGAPRLSWELKSAVRGARQTAYQIRVASEKAQLSSGEKLLWDTGRVASSESIQIPYAGKPLISNQCVFGKSKSGTNRERSVNPRWASGRWA
;
A
#
# COMPACT_ATOMS: atom_id res chain seq x y z
N MET A 1 -41.04 50.60 -11.89
CA MET A 1 -41.40 49.48 -12.78
C MET A 1 -40.11 48.80 -13.25
N ARG A 2 -40.13 47.46 -13.28
CA ARG A 2 -39.16 46.51 -13.86
C ARG A 2 -37.87 46.25 -13.07
N ARG A 3 -37.81 44.99 -12.64
CA ARG A 3 -36.86 44.31 -11.76
C ARG A 3 -35.65 43.85 -12.59
N LEU A 4 -34.41 44.07 -12.13
CA LEU A 4 -33.24 43.39 -12.67
C LEU A 4 -33.04 42.09 -11.87
N SER A 5 -33.36 40.96 -12.51
CA SER A 5 -33.23 39.61 -11.96
C SER A 5 -31.75 39.20 -11.89
N ILE A 6 -31.26 38.88 -10.70
CA ILE A 6 -29.98 38.20 -10.50
C ILE A 6 -30.22 36.71 -10.75
N THR A 7 -29.91 36.23 -11.96
CA THR A 7 -29.98 34.80 -12.25
C THR A 7 -28.72 34.13 -11.71
N LEU A 8 -28.85 33.50 -10.55
CA LEU A 8 -27.92 32.51 -10.00
C LEU A 8 -27.78 31.36 -11.00
N PHE A 9 -26.73 31.36 -11.83
CA PHE A 9 -26.33 30.15 -12.54
C PHE A 9 -25.38 29.38 -11.63
N SER A 10 -25.95 28.62 -10.69
CA SER A 10 -25.22 27.58 -9.97
C SER A 10 -24.84 26.50 -10.98
N GLY A 11 -23.76 26.73 -11.71
CA GLY A 11 -23.09 25.69 -12.46
C GLY A 11 -22.60 24.65 -11.45
N LEU A 12 -23.35 23.57 -11.33
CA LEU A 12 -22.94 22.35 -10.64
C LEU A 12 -21.72 21.81 -11.37
N PHE A 13 -20.54 22.37 -11.07
CA PHE A 13 -19.26 21.83 -11.47
C PHE A 13 -19.03 20.57 -10.63
N LEU A 14 -19.65 19.48 -11.08
CA LEU A 14 -19.28 18.12 -10.67
C LEU A 14 -17.92 17.83 -11.29
N THR A 15 -16.89 18.48 -10.74
CA THR A 15 -15.51 18.22 -11.07
C THR A 15 -15.21 16.87 -10.45
N VAL A 16 -15.34 15.81 -11.24
CA VAL A 16 -14.90 14.47 -10.85
C VAL A 16 -13.38 14.56 -10.73
N TYR A 17 -12.89 14.72 -9.50
CA TYR A 17 -11.46 14.63 -9.23
C TYR A 17 -11.03 13.18 -9.45
N CYS A 18 -10.37 12.91 -10.58
CA CYS A 18 -9.69 11.63 -10.80
C CYS A 18 -8.56 11.54 -9.77
N GLN A 19 -8.80 10.79 -8.70
CA GLN A 19 -7.88 10.64 -7.60
C GLN A 19 -6.69 9.79 -8.08
N ALA A 20 -5.47 10.32 -7.98
CA ALA A 20 -4.25 9.60 -8.33
C ALA A 20 -3.93 8.56 -7.24
N ALA A 21 -4.75 7.50 -7.19
CA ALA A 21 -4.49 6.34 -6.35
C ALA A 21 -3.36 5.52 -6.98
N LEU A 22 -2.37 5.21 -6.14
CA LEU A 22 -1.32 4.24 -6.45
C LEU A 22 -1.67 3.00 -5.61
N GLU A 23 -2.12 1.97 -6.31
CA GLU A 23 -2.59 0.73 -5.73
C GLU A 23 -1.47 -0.29 -5.77
N ILE A 24 -1.22 -0.93 -4.62
CA ILE A 24 -0.29 -2.05 -4.56
C ILE A 24 -1.01 -3.30 -5.06
N HIS A 25 -0.37 -4.00 -5.97
CA HIS A 25 -0.84 -5.23 -6.58
C HIS A 25 0.25 -6.30 -6.50
N ARG A 26 -0.15 -7.58 -6.53
CA ARG A 26 0.77 -8.74 -6.63
C ARG A 26 1.94 -8.67 -5.65
N LEU A 27 1.59 -8.70 -4.37
CA LEU A 27 2.56 -8.82 -3.28
C LEU A 27 3.18 -10.22 -3.34
N LYS A 28 4.50 -10.27 -3.56
CA LYS A 28 5.30 -11.48 -3.69
C LYS A 28 6.35 -11.54 -2.59
N VAL A 29 6.69 -12.75 -2.19
CA VAL A 29 7.81 -13.05 -1.30
C VAL A 29 8.67 -14.10 -1.97
N GLU A 30 9.97 -13.86 -2.09
CA GLU A 30 10.88 -14.70 -2.90
C GLU A 30 10.32 -14.98 -4.31
N TYR A 31 9.74 -13.95 -4.93
CA TYR A 31 9.07 -14.02 -6.25
C TYR A 31 7.80 -14.90 -6.32
N LEU A 32 7.39 -15.52 -5.21
CA LEU A 32 6.22 -16.38 -5.11
C LEU A 32 5.01 -15.62 -4.58
N THR A 33 3.83 -15.98 -5.09
CA THR A 33 2.54 -15.47 -4.59
C THR A 33 2.04 -16.45 -3.54
N ALA A 34 2.07 -16.08 -2.26
CA ALA A 34 1.81 -16.98 -1.14
C ALA A 34 2.72 -18.23 -1.14
N PRO A 35 4.05 -18.06 -0.94
CA PRO A 35 4.94 -19.22 -0.78
C PRO A 35 4.43 -20.11 0.36
N LEU A 36 4.75 -21.40 0.29
CA LEU A 36 4.56 -22.34 1.39
C LEU A 36 5.96 -22.66 1.93
N GLY A 37 6.21 -22.33 3.20
CA GLY A 37 7.44 -22.77 3.87
C GLY A 37 8.68 -21.99 3.45
N ILE A 38 8.69 -20.68 3.71
CA ILE A 38 9.92 -19.87 3.60
C ILE A 38 10.95 -20.37 4.63
N THR A 39 12.08 -20.89 4.15
CA THR A 39 13.22 -21.30 4.99
C THR A 39 14.33 -20.24 5.04
N GLU A 40 14.24 -19.22 4.19
CA GLU A 40 15.17 -18.09 4.16
C GLU A 40 14.98 -17.20 5.38
N GLY A 41 16.08 -16.81 6.04
CA GLY A 41 16.01 -16.00 7.26
C GLY A 41 15.59 -14.55 7.01
N ALA A 42 15.86 -14.05 5.80
CA ALA A 42 15.53 -12.71 5.35
C ALA A 42 14.88 -12.75 3.95
N PRO A 43 13.63 -13.24 3.83
CA PRO A 43 12.98 -13.32 2.54
C PRO A 43 12.78 -11.93 1.92
N ARG A 44 12.91 -11.86 0.61
CA ARG A 44 12.76 -10.65 -0.20
C ARG A 44 11.33 -10.43 -0.58
N LEU A 45 10.81 -9.27 -0.21
CA LEU A 45 9.47 -8.82 -0.58
C LEU A 45 9.51 -8.03 -1.87
N SER A 46 8.49 -8.19 -2.69
CA SER A 46 8.30 -7.40 -3.90
C SER A 46 6.82 -7.12 -4.12
N TRP A 47 6.50 -5.98 -4.70
CA TRP A 47 5.14 -5.64 -5.06
C TRP A 47 5.09 -4.80 -6.34
N GLU A 48 4.01 -4.97 -7.08
CA GLU A 48 3.72 -4.21 -8.29
C GLU A 48 2.84 -3.02 -7.94
N LEU A 49 2.99 -1.92 -8.66
CA LEU A 49 2.19 -0.70 -8.47
C LEU A 49 1.31 -0.49 -9.70
N LYS A 50 0.04 -0.19 -9.46
CA LYS A 50 -0.90 0.19 -10.52
C LYS A 50 -1.44 1.58 -10.22
N SER A 51 -1.55 2.40 -11.26
CA SER A 51 -2.21 3.69 -11.15
C SER A 51 -2.99 3.98 -12.42
N ALA A 52 -4.15 4.63 -12.28
CA ALA A 52 -4.91 5.17 -13.40
C ALA A 52 -4.26 6.43 -13.99
N VAL A 53 -3.26 7.01 -13.32
CA VAL A 53 -2.65 8.30 -13.68
C VAL A 53 -1.24 8.10 -14.20
N ARG A 54 -0.96 8.63 -15.39
CA ARG A 54 0.38 8.61 -15.99
C ARG A 54 1.37 9.41 -15.14
N GLY A 55 2.56 8.84 -14.95
CA GLY A 55 3.64 9.47 -14.18
C GLY A 55 3.45 9.40 -12.66
N ALA A 56 2.46 8.65 -12.17
CA ALA A 56 2.40 8.29 -10.76
C ALA A 56 3.59 7.38 -10.40
N ARG A 57 4.30 7.74 -9.33
CA ARG A 57 5.44 6.97 -8.82
C ARG A 57 5.39 6.90 -7.30
N GLN A 58 5.92 5.81 -6.75
CA GLN A 58 6.09 5.67 -5.31
C GLN A 58 7.13 6.66 -4.78
N THR A 59 6.84 7.26 -3.63
CA THR A 59 7.77 8.15 -2.89
C THR A 59 8.08 7.64 -1.50
N ALA A 60 7.25 6.74 -0.98
CA ALA A 60 7.46 6.08 0.30
C ALA A 60 6.72 4.75 0.33
N TYR A 61 7.15 3.84 1.20
CA TYR A 61 6.42 2.62 1.53
C TYR A 61 6.35 2.42 3.06
N GLN A 62 5.41 1.58 3.49
CA GLN A 62 5.43 0.97 4.82
C GLN A 62 4.98 -0.47 4.69
N ILE A 63 5.71 -1.40 5.30
CA ILE A 63 5.42 -2.83 5.34
C ILE A 63 5.13 -3.23 6.78
N ARG A 64 4.06 -3.98 6.98
CA ARG A 64 3.73 -4.65 8.25
C ARG A 64 3.60 -6.13 8.03
N VAL A 65 4.13 -6.89 8.98
CA VAL A 65 4.16 -8.35 8.96
C VAL A 65 3.69 -8.86 10.31
N ALA A 66 2.82 -9.86 10.32
CA ALA A 66 2.32 -10.48 11.53
C ALA A 66 2.11 -11.98 11.32
N SER A 67 2.03 -12.75 12.41
CA SER A 67 1.68 -14.17 12.33
C SER A 67 0.18 -14.39 12.09
N GLU A 68 -0.65 -13.38 12.40
CA GLU A 68 -2.09 -13.45 12.20
C GLU A 68 -2.63 -12.23 11.45
N LYS A 69 -3.67 -12.45 10.63
CA LYS A 69 -4.34 -11.38 9.90
C LYS A 69 -4.95 -10.32 10.83
N ALA A 70 -5.46 -10.73 12.00
CA ALA A 70 -6.06 -9.81 12.97
C ALA A 70 -5.03 -8.82 13.55
N GLN A 71 -3.80 -9.28 13.78
CA GLN A 71 -2.69 -8.47 14.29
C GLN A 71 -2.27 -7.38 13.29
N LEU A 72 -2.38 -7.62 11.99
CA LEU A 72 -2.16 -6.57 11.00
C LEU A 72 -3.16 -5.41 11.17
N SER A 73 -4.43 -5.72 11.46
CA SER A 73 -5.48 -4.72 11.62
C SER A 73 -5.31 -3.90 12.89
N SER A 74 -5.04 -4.56 14.03
CA SER A 74 -4.79 -3.85 15.30
C SER A 74 -3.46 -3.10 15.29
N GLY A 75 -2.46 -3.59 14.54
CA GLY A 75 -1.10 -3.06 14.58
C GLY A 75 -0.32 -3.53 15.80
N GLU A 76 -0.86 -4.48 16.56
CA GLU A 76 -0.22 -5.05 17.74
C GLU A 76 0.44 -6.39 17.41
N LYS A 77 1.47 -6.76 18.20
CA LYS A 77 2.17 -8.04 18.07
C LYS A 77 2.71 -8.32 16.66
N LEU A 78 3.06 -7.26 15.93
CA LEU A 78 3.69 -7.37 14.61
C LEU A 78 5.06 -8.06 14.74
N LEU A 79 5.36 -8.91 13.76
CA LEU A 79 6.70 -9.48 13.56
C LEU A 79 7.65 -8.42 12.99
N TRP A 80 7.11 -7.49 12.21
CA TRP A 80 7.84 -6.38 11.62
C TRP A 80 6.90 -5.21 11.28
N ASP A 81 7.37 -3.99 11.52
CA ASP A 81 6.83 -2.76 10.95
C ASP A 81 8.01 -1.87 10.53
N THR A 82 8.10 -1.54 9.25
CA THR A 82 9.17 -0.66 8.75
C THR A 82 9.00 0.79 9.19
N GLY A 83 7.80 1.16 9.65
CA GLY A 83 7.38 2.55 9.63
C GLY A 83 7.33 3.10 8.20
N ARG A 84 7.21 4.41 8.06
CA ARG A 84 7.25 5.06 6.74
C ARG A 84 8.70 5.18 6.27
N VAL A 85 9.06 4.46 5.22
CA VAL A 85 10.37 4.54 4.56
C VAL A 85 10.24 5.41 3.31
N ALA A 86 11.05 6.47 3.21
CA ALA A 86 11.09 7.33 2.03
C ALA A 86 11.95 6.67 0.93
N SER A 87 11.32 5.83 0.10
CA SER A 87 11.97 5.16 -1.02
C SER A 87 10.95 4.88 -2.14
N SER A 88 11.45 4.93 -3.38
CA SER A 88 10.70 4.51 -4.57
C SER A 88 10.83 3.02 -4.88
N GLU A 89 11.63 2.28 -4.10
CA GLU A 89 11.87 0.85 -4.31
C GLU A 89 10.64 0.01 -3.95
N SER A 90 10.36 -1.01 -4.76
CA SER A 90 9.25 -1.94 -4.55
C SER A 90 9.60 -3.40 -4.84
N ILE A 91 10.87 -3.68 -5.08
CA ILE A 91 11.38 -4.97 -5.53
C ILE A 91 12.55 -5.35 -4.63
N GLN A 92 12.64 -6.63 -4.29
CA GLN A 92 13.73 -7.21 -3.49
C GLN A 92 13.96 -6.53 -2.13
N ILE A 93 12.91 -6.04 -1.47
CA ILE A 93 13.03 -5.43 -0.13
C ILE A 93 13.28 -6.56 0.88
N PRO A 94 14.46 -6.62 1.53
CA PRO A 94 14.75 -7.69 2.46
C PRO A 94 13.89 -7.54 3.71
N TYR A 95 13.35 -8.65 4.19
CA TYR A 95 12.71 -8.70 5.49
C TYR A 95 13.74 -8.41 6.59
N ALA A 96 13.47 -7.39 7.41
CA ALA A 96 14.34 -6.97 8.51
C ALA A 96 13.65 -7.05 9.88
N GLY A 97 12.64 -7.92 10.00
CA GLY A 97 11.89 -8.13 11.23
C GLY A 97 12.44 -9.25 12.09
N LYS A 98 11.62 -9.71 13.04
CA LYS A 98 11.94 -10.88 13.87
C LYS A 98 12.15 -12.13 13.01
N PRO A 99 13.15 -12.98 13.30
CA PRO A 99 13.38 -14.20 12.54
C PRO A 99 12.10 -15.01 12.35
N LEU A 100 11.82 -15.40 11.10
CA LEU A 100 10.71 -16.27 10.78
C LEU A 100 11.11 -17.72 11.10
N ILE A 101 10.20 -18.49 11.69
CA ILE A 101 10.41 -19.93 11.87
C ILE A 101 9.89 -20.69 10.66
N SER A 102 10.51 -21.83 10.35
CA SER A 102 10.11 -22.66 9.21
C SER A 102 8.63 -23.03 9.27
N ASN A 103 7.94 -22.98 8.12
CA ASN A 103 6.50 -23.24 7.97
C ASN A 103 5.57 -22.29 8.74
N GLN A 104 6.05 -21.11 9.13
CA GLN A 104 5.21 -20.12 9.77
C GLN A 104 4.35 -19.36 8.76
N CYS A 105 3.03 -19.50 8.89
CA CYS A 105 2.11 -18.61 8.21
C CYS A 105 2.29 -17.17 8.70
N VAL A 106 2.64 -16.28 7.78
CA VAL A 106 2.71 -14.85 8.01
C VAL A 106 1.73 -14.10 7.11
N PHE A 107 1.33 -12.93 7.57
CA PHE A 107 0.45 -12.04 6.85
C PHE A 107 1.16 -10.73 6.71
N GLY A 108 1.03 -10.14 5.54
CA GLY A 108 1.63 -8.86 5.28
C GLY A 108 0.66 -7.86 4.72
N LYS A 109 0.91 -6.60 5.05
CA LYS A 109 0.31 -5.50 4.31
C LYS A 109 1.34 -4.42 4.03
N SER A 110 1.20 -3.80 2.87
CA SER A 110 2.01 -2.66 2.49
C SER A 110 1.12 -1.50 2.06
N LYS A 111 1.64 -0.28 2.17
CA LYS A 111 1.02 0.92 1.61
C LYS A 111 2.11 1.80 1.01
N SER A 112 1.79 2.47 -0.08
CA SER A 112 2.75 3.29 -0.83
C SER A 112 2.26 4.72 -0.95
N GLY A 113 3.13 5.68 -0.67
CA GLY A 113 2.90 7.10 -0.94
C GLY A 113 3.24 7.43 -2.39
N THR A 114 2.60 8.44 -2.97
CA THR A 114 2.84 8.89 -4.35
C THR A 114 3.43 10.31 -4.38
N ASN A 115 4.06 10.71 -5.48
CA ASN A 115 4.58 12.07 -5.66
C ASN A 115 3.50 13.12 -5.92
N ARG A 116 2.25 12.69 -6.12
CA ARG A 116 1.12 13.58 -6.37
C ARG A 116 0.52 13.98 -5.03
N GLU A 117 0.43 15.28 -4.81
CA GLU A 117 0.11 15.98 -3.55
C GLU A 117 -1.31 15.70 -2.99
N ARG A 118 -2.05 14.74 -3.57
CA ARG A 118 -3.43 14.43 -3.21
C ARG A 118 -3.70 12.93 -3.11
N SER A 119 -2.83 12.16 -2.45
CA SER A 119 -3.24 10.85 -1.92
C SER A 119 -3.80 11.02 -0.52
N VAL A 120 -5.12 11.21 -0.44
CA VAL A 120 -5.85 11.06 0.82
C VAL A 120 -5.69 9.61 1.27
N ASN A 121 -4.93 9.41 2.35
CA ASN A 121 -4.68 8.17 3.08
C ASN A 121 -4.26 6.95 2.21
N PRO A 122 -2.96 6.59 2.15
CA PRO A 122 -2.52 5.41 1.40
C PRO A 122 -3.18 4.14 1.95
N ARG A 123 -3.95 3.45 1.08
CA ARG A 123 -4.67 2.22 1.43
C ARG A 123 -3.69 1.07 1.62
N TRP A 124 -3.93 0.27 2.65
CA TRP A 124 -3.20 -0.98 2.85
C TRP A 124 -3.64 -2.01 1.80
N ALA A 125 -2.69 -2.56 1.05
CA ALA A 125 -2.87 -3.83 0.35
C ALA A 125 -2.41 -4.96 1.25
N SER A 126 -3.18 -6.05 1.34
CA SER A 126 -2.87 -7.20 2.20
C SER A 126 -2.73 -8.49 1.39
N GLY A 127 -1.85 -9.38 1.83
CA GLY A 127 -1.70 -10.72 1.30
C GLY A 127 -1.36 -11.74 2.40
N ARG A 128 -1.62 -13.02 2.12
CA ARG A 128 -1.11 -14.14 2.92
C ARG A 128 0.27 -14.53 2.39
N TRP A 129 1.21 -14.77 3.29
CA TRP A 129 2.58 -15.16 3.03
C TRP A 129 2.84 -16.43 3.88
N ALA A 130 2.68 -17.63 3.33
CA ALA A 130 2.74 -18.85 4.17
C ALA A 130 4.17 -19.41 4.33
#